data_AF-A0A976FK49-F1
#
_entry.id   AF-A0A976FK49-F1
#
_cell.length_a   1.000
_cell.length_b   1.000
_cell.length_c   1.000
_cell.angle_alpha   90.00
_cell.angle_beta   90.00
_cell.angle_gamma   90.00
#
_symmetry.space_group_name_H-M   'P 1'
#
loop_
_entity.id
_entity.type
_entity.pdbx_description
1 polymer ?
#
loop_
_entity_poly.entity_id
_entity_poly.type
_entity_poly.pdbx_seq_one_letter_code
_entity_poly.pdbx_strand_id
1 'polypeptide(L)'
;MAEEYRQRLDNNVEKLVENFKGLIKNSKIRDSANNTRESFQSSIYATTLVQASESLLKLVSEMKLSLALGDFEGMSQNVDSTSDELIKRCDDVDAHISHLSSDISSALFELENHYYQSKWRLTPTRDSEETSIEN
;
A
#
# COMPACT_ATOMS: atom_id res chain seq x y z
N MET A 1 11.71 -3.03 -19.32
CA MET A 1 11.33 -1.62 -19.01
C MET A 1 12.50 -0.66 -19.15
N ALA A 2 13.53 -0.68 -18.29
CA ALA A 2 14.63 0.30 -18.39
C ALA A 2 15.37 0.29 -19.75
N GLU A 3 15.68 -0.90 -20.28
CA GLU A 3 16.35 -1.03 -21.58
C GLU A 3 15.46 -0.61 -22.77
N GLU A 4 14.16 -0.87 -22.68
CA GLU A 4 13.20 -0.46 -23.70
C GLU A 4 13.01 1.07 -23.73
N TYR A 5 12.95 1.71 -22.56
CA TYR A 5 12.92 3.17 -22.46
C TYR A 5 14.19 3.80 -23.01
N ARG A 6 15.35 3.20 -22.75
CA ARG A 6 16.63 3.65 -23.28
C ARG A 6 16.68 3.55 -24.81
N GLN A 7 16.27 2.41 -25.36
CA GLN A 7 16.19 2.23 -26.80
C GLN A 7 15.22 3.22 -27.46
N ARG A 8 14.04 3.46 -26.84
CA ARG A 8 13.08 4.46 -27.33
C ARG A 8 13.62 5.88 -27.25
N LEU A 9 14.35 6.23 -26.18
CA LEU A 9 15.00 7.53 -26.03
C LEU A 9 16.01 7.74 -27.15
N ASP A 10 16.96 6.81 -27.31
CA ASP A 10 18.03 6.89 -28.30
C ASP A 10 17.46 7.05 -29.71
N ASN A 11 16.49 6.22 -30.09
CA ASN A 11 15.83 6.28 -31.39
C ASN A 11 15.13 7.62 -31.66
N ASN A 12 14.47 8.21 -30.65
CA ASN A 12 13.79 9.49 -30.83
C ASN A 12 14.77 10.67 -30.87
N VAL A 13 15.84 10.64 -30.08
CA VAL A 13 16.91 11.64 -30.13
C VAL A 13 17.63 11.61 -31.48
N GLU A 14 17.94 10.42 -31.99
CA GLU A 14 18.55 10.25 -33.32
C GLU A 14 17.64 10.86 -34.40
N LYS A 15 16.34 10.52 -34.40
CA LYS A 15 15.36 11.12 -35.32
C LYS A 15 15.31 12.64 -35.21
N LEU A 16 15.35 13.22 -34.00
CA LEU A 16 15.37 14.67 -33.84
C LEU A 16 16.59 15.30 -34.53
N VAL A 17 17.77 14.74 -34.26
CA VAL A 17 19.03 15.24 -34.80
C VAL A 17 19.07 15.11 -36.32
N GLU A 18 18.64 13.97 -36.88
CA GLU A 18 18.64 13.74 -38.32
C GLU A 18 17.66 14.65 -39.07
N ASN A 19 16.42 14.78 -38.58
CA ASN A 19 15.42 15.64 -39.20
C ASN A 19 15.81 17.11 -39.12
N PHE A 20 16.36 17.56 -37.99
CA PHE A 20 16.89 18.92 -37.86
C PHE A 20 18.07 19.18 -38.81
N LYS A 21 19.02 18.23 -38.92
CA LYS A 21 20.09 18.30 -39.93
C LYS A 21 19.52 18.38 -41.36
N GLY A 22 18.43 17.66 -41.64
CA GLY A 22 17.71 17.70 -42.91
C GLY A 22 17.14 19.10 -43.21
N LEU A 23 16.47 19.73 -42.25
CA LEU A 23 15.96 21.09 -42.36
C LEU A 23 17.06 22.10 -42.67
N ILE A 24 18.18 22.06 -41.94
CA ILE A 24 19.31 22.98 -42.15
C ILE A 24 19.98 22.78 -43.51
N LYS A 25 20.00 21.54 -44.02
CA LYS A 25 20.51 21.27 -45.38
C LYS A 25 19.59 21.86 -46.44
N ASN A 26 18.28 21.70 -46.27
CA ASN A 26 17.27 22.18 -47.22
C ASN A 26 16.98 23.69 -47.12
N SER A 27 17.38 24.36 -46.03
CA SER A 27 17.22 25.81 -45.88
C SER A 27 18.20 26.62 -46.73
N LYS A 28 19.24 25.98 -47.29
CA LYS A 28 20.18 26.64 -48.20
C LYS A 28 19.55 26.76 -49.59
N ILE A 29 19.18 27.97 -49.96
CA ILE A 29 18.57 28.28 -51.27
C ILE A 29 19.49 27.80 -52.40
N ARG A 30 19.00 26.87 -53.21
CA ARG A 30 19.59 26.44 -54.50
C ARG A 30 18.65 26.81 -55.65
N ASP A 31 19.04 26.48 -56.88
CA ASP A 31 18.33 26.83 -58.13
C ASP A 31 16.80 26.85 -58.02
N SER A 32 16.18 27.91 -58.54
CA SER A 32 14.73 28.18 -58.47
C SER A 32 13.84 27.05 -59.00
N ALA A 33 14.37 26.14 -59.81
CA ALA A 33 13.64 25.02 -60.39
C ALA A 33 13.32 23.88 -59.39
N ASN A 34 14.01 23.81 -58.24
CA ASN A 34 13.85 22.71 -57.25
C ASN A 34 13.00 23.07 -56.02
N ASN A 35 12.43 24.28 -55.96
CA ASN A 35 11.83 24.84 -54.74
C ASN A 35 10.65 24.00 -54.19
N THR A 36 9.76 23.49 -55.03
CA THR A 36 8.57 22.74 -54.56
C THR A 36 8.92 21.41 -53.89
N ARG A 37 9.89 20.67 -54.45
CA ARG A 37 10.32 19.37 -53.89
C ARG A 37 11.04 19.56 -52.55
N GLU A 38 11.92 20.55 -52.49
CA GLU A 38 12.66 20.88 -51.28
C GLU A 38 11.74 21.43 -50.17
N SER A 39 10.71 22.19 -50.54
CA SER A 39 9.65 22.65 -49.63
C SER A 39 8.86 21.47 -49.03
N PHE A 40 8.42 20.53 -49.86
CA PHE A 40 7.72 19.33 -49.38
C PHE A 40 8.61 18.48 -48.45
N GLN A 41 9.88 18.29 -48.81
CA GLN A 41 10.83 17.56 -47.98
C GLN A 41 11.10 18.26 -46.64
N SER A 42 11.20 19.59 -46.62
CA SER A 42 11.29 20.37 -45.38
C SER A 42 10.05 20.21 -44.50
N SER A 43 8.86 20.16 -45.09
CA SER A 43 7.62 19.90 -44.35
C SER A 43 7.62 18.51 -43.70
N ILE A 44 8.11 17.49 -44.40
CA ILE A 44 8.30 16.15 -43.82
C ILE A 44 9.26 16.20 -42.65
N TYR A 45 10.44 16.81 -42.81
CA TYR A 45 11.41 16.90 -41.72
C TYR A 45 10.84 17.61 -40.49
N ALA A 46 10.13 18.72 -40.67
CA ALA A 46 9.48 19.42 -39.58
C ALA A 46 8.41 18.57 -38.88
N THR A 47 7.59 17.86 -39.65
CA THR A 47 6.53 16.99 -39.12
C THR A 47 7.12 15.83 -38.31
N THR A 48 8.12 15.13 -38.86
CA THR A 48 8.76 14.01 -38.17
C THR A 48 9.56 14.47 -36.94
N LEU A 49 10.13 15.67 -36.96
CA LEU A 49 10.76 16.29 -35.78
C LEU A 49 9.75 16.49 -34.64
N VAL A 50 8.56 17.04 -34.94
CA VAL A 50 7.49 17.23 -33.95
C VAL A 50 7.03 15.89 -33.40
N GLN A 51 6.81 14.89 -34.26
CA GLN A 51 6.40 13.54 -33.84
C GLN A 51 7.43 12.87 -32.91
N ALA A 52 8.74 13.02 -33.19
CA ALA A 52 9.79 12.51 -32.31
C ALA A 52 9.80 13.25 -30.96
N SER A 53 9.56 14.56 -30.95
CA SER A 53 9.43 15.37 -29.73
C SER A 53 8.25 14.93 -28.88
N GLU A 54 7.08 14.75 -29.48
CA GLU A 54 5.88 14.25 -28.80
C GLU A 54 6.10 12.84 -28.23
N SER A 55 6.78 11.98 -28.99
CA SER A 55 7.12 10.62 -28.54
C SER A 55 8.04 10.64 -27.32
N LEU A 56 8.98 11.58 -27.23
CA LEU A 56 9.81 11.78 -26.04
C LEU A 56 9.00 12.29 -24.85
N LEU A 57 8.10 13.25 -25.04
CA LEU A 57 7.23 13.73 -23.97
C LEU A 57 6.35 12.60 -23.42
N LYS A 58 5.82 11.74 -24.30
CA LYS A 58 5.06 10.56 -23.91
C LYS A 58 5.91 9.58 -23.11
N LEU A 59 7.13 9.30 -23.55
CA LEU A 59 8.09 8.44 -22.83
C LEU A 59 8.35 8.99 -21.41
N VAL A 60 8.59 10.29 -21.27
CA VAL A 60 8.79 10.93 -19.96
C VAL A 60 7.55 10.78 -19.07
N SER A 61 6.35 10.93 -19.62
CA SER A 61 5.09 10.73 -18.90
C SER A 61 4.96 9.27 -18.40
N GLU A 62 5.24 8.30 -19.26
CA GLU A 62 5.22 6.86 -18.91
C GLU A 62 6.21 6.54 -17.79
N MET A 63 7.43 7.10 -17.83
CA MET A 63 8.44 6.91 -16.77
C MET A 63 7.98 7.49 -15.43
N LYS A 64 7.40 8.70 -15.43
CA LYS A 64 6.85 9.31 -14.21
C LYS A 64 5.72 8.47 -13.62
N LEU A 65 4.82 7.97 -14.47
CA LEU A 65 3.71 7.12 -14.03
C LEU A 65 4.24 5.81 -13.44
N SER A 66 5.23 5.17 -14.08
CA SER A 66 5.83 3.93 -13.58
C SER A 66 6.45 4.11 -12.19
N LEU A 67 7.11 5.24 -11.92
CA LEU A 67 7.67 5.54 -10.60
C LEU A 67 6.56 5.76 -9.57
N ALA A 68 5.54 6.56 -9.91
CA ALA A 68 4.42 6.83 -9.01
C ALA A 68 3.63 5.56 -8.64
N LEU A 69 3.45 4.65 -9.60
CA LEU A 69 2.78 3.36 -9.34
C LEU A 69 3.65 2.42 -8.50
N GLY A 70 4.96 2.38 -8.74
CA GLY A 70 5.89 1.58 -7.93
C GLY A 70 5.90 1.99 -6.46
N ASP A 71 5.84 3.30 -6.19
CA ASP A 71 5.71 3.81 -4.82
C ASP A 71 4.38 3.40 -4.17
N PHE A 72 3.28 3.40 -4.93
CA PHE A 72 1.96 3.01 -4.41
C PHE A 72 1.90 1.54 -4.02
N GLU A 73 2.50 0.64 -4.81
CA GLU A 73 2.53 -0.80 -4.50
C GLU A 73 3.30 -1.08 -3.19
N GLY A 74 4.45 -0.42 -3.00
CA GLY A 74 5.21 -0.53 -1.75
C GLY A 74 4.47 0.05 -0.54
N MET A 75 3.77 1.18 -0.73
CA MET A 75 2.90 1.72 0.33
C MET A 75 1.74 0.79 0.67
N SER A 76 1.12 0.16 -0.32
CA SER A 76 0.03 -0.81 -0.10
C SER A 76 0.51 -2.00 0.71
N GLN A 77 1.67 -2.59 0.37
CA GLN A 77 2.25 -3.71 1.11
C GLN A 77 2.55 -3.33 2.57
N ASN A 78 3.04 -2.12 2.83
CA ASN A 78 3.27 -1.65 4.20
C ASN A 78 1.96 -1.49 4.98
N VAL A 79 0.90 -1.00 4.35
CA VAL A 79 -0.43 -0.88 4.96
C VAL A 79 -0.98 -2.27 5.28
N ASP A 80 -0.89 -3.22 4.35
CA ASP A 80 -1.36 -4.59 4.53
C ASP A 80 -0.61 -5.28 5.68
N SER A 81 0.73 -5.18 5.69
CA SER A 81 1.57 -5.72 6.79
C SER A 81 1.20 -5.11 8.15
N THR A 82 0.98 -3.79 8.20
CA THR A 82 0.60 -3.12 9.44
C THR A 82 -0.79 -3.57 9.90
N SER A 83 -1.73 -3.74 8.97
CA SER A 83 -3.08 -4.22 9.24
C SER A 83 -3.03 -5.63 9.84
N ASP A 84 -2.26 -6.54 9.24
CA ASP A 84 -2.11 -7.91 9.74
C ASP A 84 -1.47 -7.96 11.13
N GLU A 85 -0.46 -7.13 11.39
CA GLU A 85 0.15 -7.00 12.71
C GLU A 85 -0.83 -6.49 13.78
N LEU A 86 -1.68 -5.52 13.42
CA LEU A 86 -2.71 -5.00 14.31
C LEU A 86 -3.79 -6.03 14.60
N ILE A 87 -4.26 -6.76 13.59
CA ILE A 87 -5.23 -7.85 13.76
C ILE A 87 -4.68 -8.91 14.72
N LYS A 88 -3.44 -9.36 14.50
CA LYS A 88 -2.79 -10.33 15.38
C LYS A 88 -2.69 -9.83 16.82
N ARG A 89 -2.38 -8.54 17.01
CA ARG A 89 -2.32 -7.94 18.35
C ARG A 89 -3.70 -7.86 19.01
N CYS A 90 -4.75 -7.57 18.25
CA CYS A 90 -6.12 -7.63 18.74
C CYS A 90 -6.49 -9.05 19.20
N ASP A 91 -6.21 -10.06 18.36
CA ASP A 91 -6.47 -11.46 18.69
C ASP A 91 -5.72 -11.90 19.97
N ASP A 92 -4.45 -11.50 20.10
CA ASP A 92 -3.67 -11.77 21.30
C ASP A 92 -4.31 -11.11 22.53
N VAL A 93 -4.72 -9.84 22.44
CA VAL A 93 -5.37 -9.13 23.56
C VAL A 93 -6.71 -9.77 23.92
N ASP A 94 -7.53 -10.14 22.95
CA ASP A 94 -8.83 -10.79 23.16
C ASP A 94 -8.66 -12.16 23.82
N ALA A 95 -7.61 -12.91 23.46
CA ALA A 95 -7.25 -14.15 24.14
C ALA A 95 -6.88 -13.91 25.61
N HIS A 96 -6.07 -12.88 25.90
CA HIS A 96 -5.70 -12.53 27.28
C HIS A 96 -6.92 -12.11 28.11
N ILE A 97 -7.82 -11.32 27.54
CA ILE A 97 -9.08 -10.91 28.20
C ILE A 97 -9.94 -12.13 28.52
N SER A 98 -10.07 -13.06 27.56
CA SER A 98 -10.85 -14.29 27.72
C SER A 98 -10.28 -15.17 28.84
N HIS A 99 -8.96 -15.34 28.87
CA HIS A 99 -8.27 -16.07 29.95
C HIS A 99 -8.49 -15.42 31.32
N LEU A 100 -8.27 -14.11 31.42
CA LEU A 100 -8.46 -13.38 32.68
C LEU A 100 -9.92 -13.46 33.18
N SER A 101 -10.89 -13.37 32.27
CA SER A 101 -12.30 -13.53 32.59
C SER A 101 -12.60 -14.92 33.17
N SER A 102 -12.00 -15.97 32.58
CA SER A 102 -12.11 -17.34 33.09
C SER A 102 -11.50 -17.49 34.47
N ASP A 103 -10.31 -16.93 34.70
CA ASP A 103 -9.61 -17.01 35.99
C ASP A 103 -10.41 -16.29 37.10
N ILE A 104 -10.94 -15.10 36.80
CA ILE A 104 -11.80 -14.36 37.73
C ILE A 104 -13.08 -15.15 38.04
N SER A 105 -13.72 -15.73 37.01
CA SER A 105 -14.94 -16.53 37.20
C SER A 105 -14.68 -17.75 38.09
N SER A 106 -13.54 -18.43 37.89
CA SER A 106 -13.12 -19.55 38.73
C SER A 106 -12.88 -19.12 40.19
N ALA A 107 -12.15 -18.03 40.39
CA ALA A 107 -11.87 -17.51 41.73
C ALA A 107 -13.15 -17.08 42.47
N LEU A 108 -14.10 -16.45 41.77
CA LEU A 108 -15.41 -16.09 42.33
C LEU A 108 -16.22 -17.32 42.71
N PHE A 109 -16.23 -18.36 41.87
CA PHE A 109 -16.92 -19.62 42.17
C PHE A 109 -16.34 -20.31 43.41
N GLU A 110 -15.01 -20.37 43.53
CA GLU A 110 -14.34 -20.91 44.71
C GLU A 110 -14.67 -20.12 45.98
N LEU A 111 -14.64 -18.78 45.90
CA LEU A 111 -14.98 -17.90 47.02
C LEU A 111 -16.44 -18.06 47.44
N GLU A 112 -17.36 -18.12 46.49
CA GLU A 112 -18.78 -18.36 46.72
C GLU A 112 -18.99 -19.71 47.41
N ASN A 113 -18.37 -20.77 46.90
CA ASN A 113 -18.45 -22.10 47.49
C ASN A 113 -17.91 -22.11 48.94
N HIS A 114 -16.75 -21.49 49.20
CA HIS A 114 -16.20 -21.37 50.56
C HIS A 114 -17.12 -20.57 51.49
N TYR A 115 -17.71 -19.49 50.98
CA TYR A 115 -18.70 -18.73 51.72
C TYR A 115 -19.88 -19.63 52.08
N TYR A 116 -20.44 -20.43 51.15
CA TYR A 116 -21.60 -21.31 51.39
C TYR A 116 -21.33 -22.45 52.35
N GLN A 117 -20.09 -22.93 52.41
CA GLN A 117 -19.66 -23.97 53.35
C GLN A 117 -19.24 -23.43 54.74
N SER A 118 -19.20 -22.11 54.91
CA SER A 118 -18.74 -21.48 56.15
C SER A 118 -19.75 -21.66 57.30
N LYS A 119 -19.23 -22.12 58.45
CA LYS A 119 -20.01 -22.32 59.70
C LYS A 119 -20.62 -21.04 60.26
N TRP A 120 -20.11 -19.88 59.84
CA TRP A 120 -20.57 -18.56 60.27
C TRP A 120 -21.88 -18.12 59.61
N ARG A 121 -22.44 -18.92 58.69
CA ARG A 121 -23.71 -18.65 58.01
C ARG A 121 -24.93 -19.15 58.79
N LEU A 122 -24.78 -20.20 59.59
CA LEU A 122 -25.86 -20.67 60.45
C LEU A 122 -25.98 -19.67 61.60
N THR A 123 -27.12 -18.97 61.68
CA THR A 123 -27.53 -18.32 62.93
C THR A 123 -27.34 -19.31 64.07
N PRO A 124 -26.79 -18.91 65.24
CA PRO A 124 -26.59 -19.82 66.34
C PRO A 124 -27.93 -20.51 66.62
N THR A 125 -28.03 -21.80 66.31
CA THR A 125 -29.14 -22.61 66.77
C THR A 125 -28.98 -22.68 68.28
N ARG A 126 -29.72 -21.83 68.99
CA ARG A 126 -30.21 -22.17 70.32
C ARG A 126 -30.82 -23.55 70.15
N ASP A 127 -30.19 -24.55 70.73
CA ASP A 127 -30.82 -25.71 71.38
C ASP A 127 -29.74 -26.78 71.60
N SER A 128 -29.03 -26.64 72.71
CA SER A 128 -28.27 -27.71 73.36
C SER A 128 -28.19 -27.45 74.87
N GLU A 129 -29.26 -26.90 75.46
CA GLU A 129 -29.46 -26.83 76.91
C GLU A 129 -30.87 -27.30 77.23
N GLU A 130 -31.15 -28.58 77.03
CA GLU A 130 -32.27 -29.26 77.70
C GLU A 130 -31.97 -30.76 77.72
N THR A 131 -30.93 -31.11 78.48
CA THR A 131 -30.82 -32.44 79.06
C THR A 131 -30.50 -32.26 80.53
N SER A 132 -31.34 -32.87 81.37
CA SER A 132 -31.23 -32.98 82.84
C SER A 132 -31.96 -31.89 83.63
N ILE A 133 -33.25 -32.09 83.90
CA ILE A 133 -33.74 -32.09 85.30
C ILE A 133 -34.75 -33.24 85.44
N GLU A 134 -34.28 -34.34 86.05
CA GLU A 134 -35.12 -35.33 86.75
C GLU A 134 -35.89 -34.65 87.89
N ASN A 135 -37.21 -34.82 87.92
CA ASN A 135 -38.01 -35.33 89.06
C ASN A 135 -39.51 -35.33 88.71
#